data_AF-A0A100JYZ2-F1
#
_entry.id   AF-A0A100JYZ2-F1
#
_cell.length_a   1.000
_cell.length_b   1.000
_cell.length_c   1.000
_cell.angle_alpha   90.00
_cell.angle_beta   90.00
_cell.angle_gamma   90.00
#
_symmetry.space_group_name_H-M   'P 1'
#
loop_
_entity.id
_entity.type
_entity.pdbx_description
1 polymer ?
#
loop_
_entity_poly.entity_id
_entity_poly.type
_entity_poly.pdbx_seq_one_letter_code
_entity_poly.pdbx_strand_id
1 'polypeptide(L)' 'MQPGRLRASAADDGFCTGTVEMATYVGTLVRAGVRIDGGQGPLLRLEVPAGRGPVAGERVGITADPEDINLFPEEKAG' A
#
# COMPACT_ATOMS: atom_id res chain seq x y z
N MET A 1 -6.08 -8.51 -4.35
CA MET A 1 -5.63 -7.90 -3.07
C MET A 1 -6.72 -6.99 -2.54
N GLN A 2 -7.11 -7.14 -1.27
CA GLN A 2 -8.05 -6.23 -0.61
C GLN A 2 -7.27 -5.13 0.16
N PRO A 3 -7.71 -3.85 0.14
CA PRO A 3 -6.97 -2.74 0.75
C PRO A 3 -6.67 -2.89 2.26
N GLY A 4 -7.58 -3.51 3.01
CA GLY A 4 -7.46 -3.68 4.46
C GLY A 4 -6.39 -4.70 4.92
N ARG A 5 -5.70 -5.34 3.99
CA ARG A 5 -4.68 -6.37 4.27
C ARG A 5 -3.24 -5.92 3.97
N LEU A 6 -3.07 -4.72 3.42
CA LEU A 6 -1.75 -4.16 3.15
C LEU A 6 -1.31 -3.28 4.33
N ARG A 7 -0.03 -3.35 4.69
CA ARG A 7 0.56 -2.59 5.79
C ARG A 7 1.65 -1.66 5.27
N ALA A 8 1.68 -0.45 5.82
CA ALA A 8 2.82 0.46 5.66
C ALA A 8 3.90 0.09 6.69
N SER A 9 5.15 0.14 6.27
CA SER A 9 6.36 -0.16 7.05
C SER A 9 7.47 0.84 6.68
N ALA A 10 8.61 0.79 7.38
CA ALA A 10 9.80 1.52 6.96
C ALA A 10 10.19 1.12 5.52
N ALA A 11 10.74 2.06 4.76
CA ALA A 11 11.09 1.83 3.35
C ALA A 11 12.00 0.60 3.14
N ASP A 12 12.91 0.35 4.07
CA ASP A 12 13.89 -0.73 3.96
C ASP A 12 13.34 -2.11 4.34
N ASP A 13 12.16 -2.17 4.97
CA ASP A 13 11.54 -3.41 5.49
C ASP A 13 10.44 -3.96 4.57
N GLY A 14 10.09 -3.23 3.50
CA GLY A 14 9.03 -3.59 2.55
C GLY A 14 9.50 -4.45 1.39
N PHE A 15 8.61 -5.28 0.82
CA PHE A 15 8.91 -6.00 -0.43
C PHE A 15 8.94 -5.06 -1.64
N CYS A 16 8.24 -3.93 -1.55
CA CYS A 16 8.35 -2.82 -2.48
C CYS A 16 8.25 -1.48 -1.74
N THR A 17 8.80 -0.44 -2.33
CA THR A 17 8.71 0.93 -1.80
C THR A 17 7.80 1.78 -2.67
N GLY A 18 7.22 2.80 -2.05
CA GLY A 18 6.46 3.79 -2.77
C GLY A 18 6.33 5.10 -2.01
N THR A 19 5.84 6.11 -2.72
CA THR A 19 5.59 7.43 -2.15
C THR A 19 4.10 7.62 -1.93
N VAL A 20 3.71 8.11 -0.76
CA VAL A 20 2.33 8.41 -0.42
C VAL A 20 1.88 9.62 -1.23
N GLU A 21 0.94 9.45 -2.15
CA GLU A 21 0.34 10.55 -2.91
C GLU A 21 -0.74 11.26 -2.10
N MET A 22 -1.53 10.49 -1.32
CA MET A 22 -2.64 11.03 -0.54
C MET A 22 -2.83 10.24 0.75
N ALA A 23 -3.27 10.93 1.81
CA ALA A 23 -3.66 10.34 3.08
C ALA A 23 -4.97 10.98 3.55
N THR A 24 -6.04 10.19 3.63
CA THR A 24 -7.37 10.64 4.03
C THR A 24 -7.74 10.03 5.37
N TYR A 25 -8.00 10.86 6.37
CA TYR A 25 -8.43 10.44 7.70
C TYR A 25 -9.93 10.12 7.69
N VAL A 26 -10.28 8.89 8.08
CA VAL A 26 -11.65 8.38 8.17
C VAL A 26 -11.85 7.78 9.57
N GLY A 27 -12.27 8.62 10.51
CA GLY A 27 -12.44 8.23 11.92
C GLY A 27 -11.11 7.79 12.54
N THR A 28 -10.99 6.51 12.89
CA THR A 28 -9.78 5.92 13.49
C THR A 28 -8.81 5.34 12.47
N LEU A 29 -9.12 5.42 11.17
CA LEU A 29 -8.30 4.91 10.08
C LEU A 29 -7.79 6.04 9.19
N VAL A 30 -6.67 5.80 8.54
CA VAL A 30 -6.11 6.59 7.45
C VAL A 30 -6.09 5.71 6.22
N ARG A 31 -6.74 6.21 5.16
CA ARG A 31 -6.66 5.64 3.82
C ARG A 31 -5.55 6.33 3.06
N ALA A 32 -4.45 5.61 2.84
CA ALA A 32 -3.31 6.12 2.10
C ALA A 32 -3.28 5.56 0.67
N GLY A 33 -3.08 6.43 -0.30
CA GLY A 33 -2.74 6.05 -1.67
C GLY A 33 -1.23 6.11 -1.84
N VAL A 34 -0.59 4.99 -2.16
CA VAL A 34 0.86 4.88 -2.33
C VAL A 34 1.21 4.51 -3.77
N ARG A 35 1.99 5.36 -4.41
CA ARG A 35 2.54 5.12 -5.75
C ARG A 35 3.79 4.27 -5.61
N ILE A 36 3.81 3.10 -6.23
CA ILE A 36 4.98 2.20 -6.19
C ILE A 36 6.08 2.71 -7.10
N ASP A 37 7.31 2.70 -6.59
CA ASP A 37 8.51 3.09 -7.31
C ASP A 37 8.76 2.11 -8.49
N GLY A 38 9.27 2.61 -9.62
CA GLY A 38 9.52 1.79 -10.83
C GLY A 38 8.84 2.26 -12.11
N GLY A 39 8.35 3.51 -12.16
CA GLY A 39 7.74 4.11 -13.36
C GLY A 39 6.30 4.54 -13.12
N GLN A 40 5.40 4.27 -14.09
CA GLN A 40 3.95 4.43 -13.91
C GLN A 40 3.36 3.26 -13.10
N GLY A 41 3.93 3.04 -11.92
CA GLY A 41 3.49 2.00 -11.00
C GLY A 41 2.02 2.19 -10.58
N PRO A 42 1.31 1.11 -10.23
CA PRO A 42 -0.07 1.21 -9.79
C PRO A 42 -0.17 2.01 -8.49
N LEU A 43 -1.29 2.69 -8.30
CA LEU A 43 -1.63 3.33 -7.02
C LEU A 43 -2.23 2.28 -6.09
N LEU A 44 -1.45 1.88 -5.07
CA LEU A 44 -1.94 0.96 -4.03
C LEU A 44 -2.72 1.73 -2.97
N ARG A 45 -3.79 1.12 -2.47
CA ARG A 45 -4.57 1.66 -1.35
C ARG A 45 -4.27 0.87 -0.09
N LEU A 46 -3.93 1.60 0.96
CA LEU A 46 -3.63 1.09 2.29
C LEU A 46 -4.65 1.63 3.28
N GLU A 47 -5.04 0.81 4.25
CA GLU A 47 -5.80 1.24 5.43
C GLU A 47 -4.95 1.02 6.67
N VAL A 48 -4.63 2.10 7.39
CA VAL A 48 -3.76 2.06 8.56
C VAL A 48 -4.38 2.83 9.73
N PRO A 49 -4.08 2.49 10.99
CA PRO A 49 -4.60 3.23 12.14
C PRO A 49 -4.14 4.69 12.13
N ALA A 50 -5.04 5.64 12.44
CA ALA A 50 -4.78 7.07 12.34
C ALA A 50 -3.62 7.59 13.22
N GLY A 51 -3.29 6.88 14.31
CA GLY A 51 -2.16 7.24 15.17
C GLY A 51 -0.77 6.87 14.62
N ARG A 52 -0.70 6.11 13.53
CA ARG A 52 0.54 5.71 12.84
C ARG A 52 0.39 5.77 11.32
N GLY A 53 -0.54 6.61 10.83
CA GLY A 53 -0.79 6.76 9.41
C GLY A 53 0.35 7.53 8.74
N PRO A 54 0.78 7.13 7.53
CA PRO A 54 1.81 7.84 6.81
C PRO A 54 1.26 9.15 6.24
N VAL A 55 2.15 10.08 5.94
CA VAL A 55 1.82 11.44 5.47
C VAL A 55 2.05 11.55 3.96
N ALA A 56 1.30 12.40 3.27
CA ALA A 56 1.54 12.69 1.86
C ALA A 56 3.00 13.17 1.62
N GLY A 57 3.63 12.62 0.59
CA GLY A 57 5.04 12.83 0.27
C GLY A 57 6.02 11.91 1.03
N GLU A 58 5.55 11.16 2.03
CA GLU A 58 6.39 10.19 2.75
C GLU A 58 6.71 8.98 1.88
N ARG A 59 7.94 8.49 1.96
CA ARG A 59 8.37 7.24 1.33
C ARG A 59 8.20 6.10 2.32
N VAL A 60 7.42 5.10 1.94
CA VAL A 60 7.05 3.97 2.79
C VAL A 60 7.37 2.64 2.12
N GLY A 61 7.68 1.63 2.92
CA GLY A 61 7.76 0.24 2.49
C GLY A 61 6.38 -0.39 2.57
N ILE A 62 6.03 -1.21 1.59
CA ILE A 62 4.79 -1.98 1.60
C ILE A 62 5.10 -3.39 2.09
N THR A 63 4.31 -3.85 3.05
CA THR A 63 4.32 -5.23 3.54
C THR A 63 2.92 -5.83 3.43
N ALA A 64 2.87 -7.14 3.19
CA ALA A 64 1.65 -7.93 3.17
C ALA A 64 1.95 -9.25 3.87
N ASP A 65 1.01 -9.76 4.63
CA ASP A 65 1.08 -11.13 5.10
C ASP A 65 0.92 -12.08 3.89
N PRO A 66 1.75 -13.12 3.71
CA PRO A 66 1.55 -14.10 2.65
C PRO A 66 0.14 -14.70 2.62
N GLU A 67 -0.51 -14.87 3.77
CA GLU A 67 -1.89 -15.38 3.88
C GLU A 67 -2.94 -14.42 3.32
N ASP A 68 -2.57 -13.15 3.17
CA ASP A 68 -3.41 -12.09 2.63
C ASP A 68 -3.22 -11.86 1.12
N ILE A 69 -2.28 -12.56 0.50
CA ILE A 69 -1.96 -12.46 -0.91
C ILE A 69 -2.84 -13.41 -1.72
N ASN A 70 -3.57 -12.84 -2.69
CA ASN A 70 -4.32 -13.64 -3.66
C ASN A 70 -3.54 -13.65 -4.97
N LEU A 71 -3.12 -14.85 -5.40
CA LEU A 71 -2.47 -15.08 -6.69
C LEU A 71 -3.53 -15.46 -7.71
N PHE A 72 -3.59 -14.69 -8.79
CA PHE A 72 -4.44 -14.99 -9.93
C PHE A 72 -3.51 -15.46 -11.07
N PRO A 73 -3.81 -16.58 -11.74
CA PRO A 73 -3.06 -16.98 -12.92
C PRO A 73 -3.18 -15.89 -13.98
N GLU A 74 -2.14 -15.73 -14.79
CA GLU A 74 -2.17 -14.84 -15.95
C GLU A 74 -3.17 -15.43 -16.97
N GLU A 75 -4.44 -14.99 -16.91
CA GLU A 75 -5.39 -15.31 -17.97
C GLU A 75 -4.92 -14.62 -19.25
N LYS A 76 -4.44 -15.41 -20.20
CA LYS A 76 -4.44 -14.99 -21.59
C LYS A 76 -5.90 -14.78 -21.98
N ALA A 77 -6.32 -13.50 -22.03
CA ALA A 77 -7.54 -13.12 -22.70
C ALA A 77 -7.49 -13.72 -24.13
N GLY A 78 -8.41 -14.64 -24.41
CA GLY A 78 -8.62 -15.22 -25.73
C GLY A 78 -9.26 -14.23 -26.71
#